data_AF-A0AAU9J9R2-F1
#
_entry.id   AF-A0AAU9J9R2-F1
#
_cell.length_a   1.000
_cell.length_b   1.000
_cell.length_c   1.000
_cell.angle_alpha   90.00
_cell.angle_beta   90.00
_cell.angle_gamma   90.00
#
_symmetry.space_group_name_H-M   'P 1'
#
loop_
_entity.id
_entity.type
_entity.pdbx_description
1 polymer ?
#
loop_
_entity_poly.entity_id
_entity_poly.type
_entity_poly.pdbx_seq_one_letter_code
_entity_poly.pdbx_strand_id
1 'polypeptide(L)'
;MSRKINSKHNHSKHKNISAFPKLPKHFAEQVIDLESDLDTNCTALGASKLVELYSAAVEYYGSIKDTRYLHYKERIQQLLARDDVINVLNHNQPTKLERSRSEDQLPSNEFELEELKIPKSDQINLHFTSPLAIKKDAEDIINQHLNTSTSTSEKICENLRSQEGKHLERRLKQRRANSPQILHKSNLAPVEAVMKITAEQKLERYQDEIEKVMEKYIEEKITRIQGIKSKYKEQINELAAGMNNETMELLRNQMEQDMESEINLVTEQLDIERKKEISQIKKKFK
;
A
#
# COMPACT_ATOMS: atom_id res chain seq x y z
N MET A 1 19.37 -7.61 67.86
CA MET A 1 18.22 -8.21 67.14
C MET A 1 18.51 -8.21 65.64
N SER A 2 19.04 -9.32 65.12
CA SER A 2 19.51 -9.43 63.74
C SER A 2 18.50 -10.22 62.91
N ARG A 3 17.89 -9.60 61.90
CA ARG A 3 16.96 -10.28 60.99
C ARG A 3 17.73 -10.82 59.78
N LYS A 4 17.85 -12.15 59.70
CA LYS A 4 18.30 -12.89 58.52
C LYS A 4 17.21 -12.83 57.44
N ILE A 5 17.54 -12.28 56.27
CA ILE A 5 16.68 -12.30 55.08
C ILE A 5 17.08 -13.53 54.25
N ASN A 6 16.15 -14.48 54.15
CA ASN A 6 16.31 -15.75 53.44
C ASN A 6 15.95 -15.55 51.96
N SER A 7 16.97 -15.44 51.09
CA SER A 7 16.78 -15.37 49.63
C SER A 7 16.71 -16.79 49.06
N LYS A 8 15.50 -17.29 48.84
CA LYS A 8 15.26 -18.56 48.13
C LYS A 8 15.28 -18.29 46.62
N HIS A 9 16.33 -18.77 45.96
CA HIS A 9 16.43 -18.90 44.51
C HIS A 9 15.32 -19.81 43.98
N ASN A 10 14.41 -19.24 43.19
CA ASN A 10 13.51 -20.00 42.33
C ASN A 10 14.24 -20.30 41.02
N HIS A 11 14.70 -21.55 40.87
CA HIS A 11 15.10 -22.09 39.56
C HIS A 11 13.85 -22.25 38.68
N SER A 12 13.62 -21.25 37.83
CA SER A 12 12.68 -21.31 36.72
C SER A 12 13.14 -22.39 35.74
N LYS A 13 12.46 -23.53 35.79
CA LYS A 13 12.52 -24.58 34.77
C LYS A 13 11.87 -24.05 33.49
N HIS A 14 12.65 -23.40 32.61
CA HIS A 14 12.21 -23.13 31.24
C HIS A 14 12.19 -24.45 30.46
N LYS A 15 11.05 -25.13 30.52
CA LYS A 15 10.68 -26.22 29.62
C LYS A 15 10.56 -25.67 28.20
N ASN A 16 11.28 -26.29 27.27
CA ASN A 16 11.11 -26.32 25.81
C ASN A 16 9.97 -25.46 25.25
N ILE A 17 10.26 -24.18 24.99
CA ILE A 17 9.45 -23.36 24.08
C ILE A 17 9.97 -23.65 22.68
N SER A 18 9.23 -24.54 22.00
CA SER A 18 9.00 -24.61 20.56
C SER A 18 10.13 -24.14 19.63
N ALA A 19 10.57 -25.06 18.78
CA ALA A 19 11.46 -24.86 17.63
C ALA A 19 10.80 -23.94 16.58
N PHE A 20 10.60 -22.67 16.92
CA PHE A 20 10.28 -21.66 15.94
C PHE A 20 11.52 -21.44 15.06
N PRO A 21 11.35 -21.36 13.74
CA PRO A 21 12.45 -21.05 12.84
C PRO A 21 13.04 -19.71 13.28
N LYS A 22 14.33 -19.69 13.66
CA LYS A 22 15.00 -18.44 14.04
C LYS A 22 15.53 -17.77 12.79
N LEU A 23 15.35 -16.45 12.70
CA LEU A 23 15.96 -15.67 11.63
C LEU A 23 17.49 -15.78 11.68
N PRO A 24 18.16 -15.75 10.51
CA PRO A 24 19.61 -15.69 10.44
C PRO A 24 20.18 -14.53 11.26
N LYS A 25 21.36 -14.74 11.86
CA LYS A 25 22.12 -13.63 12.45
C LYS A 25 22.48 -12.67 11.31
N HIS A 26 22.37 -11.36 11.54
CA HIS A 26 22.56 -10.31 10.53
C HIS A 26 21.50 -10.25 9.43
N PHE A 27 20.28 -10.75 9.70
CA PHE A 27 19.17 -10.67 8.74
C PHE A 27 18.93 -9.25 8.20
N ALA A 28 18.83 -8.26 9.08
CA ALA A 28 18.54 -6.88 8.68
C ALA A 28 19.65 -6.27 7.82
N GLU A 29 20.90 -6.56 8.14
CA GLU A 29 22.09 -6.10 7.40
C GLU A 29 22.10 -6.73 6.00
N GLN A 30 21.93 -8.05 5.90
CA GLN A 30 21.88 -8.76 4.61
C GLN A 30 20.74 -8.28 3.70
N VAL A 31 19.57 -7.99 4.26
CA VAL A 31 18.44 -7.46 3.49
C VAL A 31 18.78 -6.08 2.92
N ILE A 32 19.34 -5.19 3.74
CA ILE A 32 19.71 -3.84 3.29
C ILE A 32 20.80 -3.88 2.22
N ASP A 33 21.83 -4.70 2.42
CA ASP A 33 22.92 -4.85 1.46
C ASP A 33 22.40 -5.38 0.12
N LEU A 34 21.56 -6.42 0.14
CA LEU A 34 20.95 -6.98 -1.07
C LEU A 34 19.96 -6.01 -1.75
N GLU A 35 19.21 -5.22 -1.00
CA GLU A 35 18.34 -4.17 -1.56
C GLU A 35 19.19 -3.11 -2.29
N SER A 36 20.27 -2.64 -1.65
CA SER A 36 21.19 -1.65 -2.24
C SER A 36 21.91 -2.19 -3.48
N ASP A 37 22.35 -3.46 -3.43
CA ASP A 37 23.00 -4.10 -4.57
C ASP A 37 22.03 -4.28 -5.74
N LEU A 38 20.77 -4.65 -5.47
CA LEU A 38 19.76 -4.86 -6.50
C LEU A 38 19.32 -3.56 -7.18
N ASP A 39 19.35 -2.44 -6.45
CA ASP A 39 19.09 -1.11 -6.99
C ASP A 39 20.21 -0.59 -7.92
N THR A 40 21.45 -1.07 -7.72
CA THR A 40 22.59 -0.67 -8.57
C THR A 40 22.85 -1.64 -9.72
N ASN A 41 22.81 -2.94 -9.45
CA ASN A 41 23.09 -4.01 -10.42
C ASN A 41 22.16 -5.21 -10.16
N CYS A 42 20.99 -5.22 -10.80
CA CYS A 42 20.03 -6.31 -10.65
C CYS A 42 20.60 -7.64 -11.20
N THR A 43 20.85 -8.59 -10.32
CA THR A 43 21.29 -9.96 -10.65
C THR A 43 20.24 -10.99 -10.23
N ALA A 44 20.10 -12.07 -11.00
CA ALA A 44 19.10 -13.11 -10.70
C ALA A 44 19.36 -13.76 -9.34
N LEU A 45 20.63 -14.01 -9.03
CA LEU A 45 21.03 -14.60 -7.76
C LEU A 45 20.72 -13.66 -6.59
N GLY A 46 20.97 -12.35 -6.74
CA GLY A 46 20.61 -11.35 -5.73
C GLY A 46 19.10 -11.30 -5.49
N ALA A 47 18.30 -11.24 -6.56
CA ALA A 47 16.85 -11.24 -6.48
C ALA A 47 16.29 -12.51 -5.81
N SER A 48 16.76 -13.70 -6.23
CA SER A 48 16.36 -14.97 -5.61
C SER A 48 16.74 -15.01 -4.14
N LYS A 49 17.94 -14.53 -3.77
CA LYS A 49 18.38 -14.53 -2.39
C LYS A 49 17.58 -13.60 -1.49
N LEU A 50 17.19 -12.44 -2.02
CA LEU A 50 16.34 -11.48 -1.32
C LEU A 50 14.92 -12.04 -1.10
N VAL A 51 14.36 -12.74 -2.10
CA VAL A 51 13.06 -13.45 -1.96
C VAL A 51 13.13 -14.53 -0.88
N GLU A 52 14.22 -15.30 -0.79
CA GLU A 52 14.42 -16.29 0.29
C GLU A 52 14.43 -15.62 1.67
N LEU A 53 15.17 -14.53 1.83
CA LEU A 53 15.25 -13.80 3.10
C LEU A 53 13.90 -13.24 3.52
N TYR A 54 13.18 -12.58 2.61
CA TYR A 54 11.83 -12.10 2.92
C TYR A 54 10.87 -13.24 3.22
N SER A 55 10.96 -14.37 2.53
CA SER A 55 10.12 -15.54 2.81
C SER A 55 10.37 -16.08 4.23
N ALA A 56 11.63 -16.18 4.65
CA ALA A 56 12.00 -16.55 6.02
C ALA A 56 11.47 -15.54 7.05
N ALA A 57 11.47 -14.24 6.72
CA ALA A 57 10.87 -13.20 7.55
C ALA A 57 9.34 -13.34 7.66
N VAL A 58 8.65 -13.62 6.55
CA VAL A 58 7.20 -13.85 6.55
C VAL A 58 6.85 -15.05 7.43
N GLU A 59 7.60 -16.15 7.34
CA GLU A 59 7.39 -17.33 8.18
C GLU A 59 7.62 -17.01 9.66
N TYR A 60 8.75 -16.35 9.98
CA TYR A 60 9.07 -15.95 11.35
C TYR A 60 8.01 -15.01 11.95
N TYR A 61 7.75 -13.87 11.31
CA TYR A 61 6.80 -12.87 11.81
C TYR A 61 5.35 -13.40 11.78
N GLY A 62 5.03 -14.29 10.85
CA GLY A 62 3.74 -15.00 10.80
C GLY A 62 3.55 -15.92 12.00
N SER A 63 4.60 -16.67 12.38
CA SER A 63 4.56 -17.58 13.53
C SER A 63 4.31 -16.86 14.87
N ILE A 64 4.83 -15.64 15.01
CA ILE A 64 4.62 -14.79 16.18
C ILE A 64 3.39 -13.87 16.06
N LYS A 65 2.61 -14.01 14.97
CA LYS A 65 1.42 -13.21 14.64
C LYS A 65 1.66 -11.69 14.63
N ASP A 66 2.86 -11.29 14.22
CA ASP A 66 3.24 -9.88 14.15
C ASP A 66 2.87 -9.31 12.78
N THR A 67 2.19 -8.16 12.74
CA THR A 67 1.77 -7.51 11.48
C THR A 67 2.90 -7.23 10.51
N ARG A 68 4.16 -7.24 10.96
CA ARG A 68 5.36 -7.17 10.13
C ARG A 68 5.43 -8.20 9.00
N TYR A 69 4.82 -9.38 9.13
CA TYR A 69 4.80 -10.34 8.03
C TYR A 69 4.06 -9.81 6.78
N LEU A 70 3.08 -8.91 6.95
CA LEU A 70 2.36 -8.30 5.82
C LEU A 70 3.28 -7.40 5.01
N HIS A 71 4.11 -6.61 5.68
CA HIS A 71 5.10 -5.74 5.03
C HIS A 71 6.10 -6.55 4.19
N TYR A 72 6.59 -7.69 4.71
CA TYR A 72 7.50 -8.55 3.93
C TYR A 72 6.80 -9.25 2.76
N LYS A 73 5.51 -9.63 2.89
CA LYS A 73 4.72 -10.15 1.76
C LYS A 73 4.58 -9.11 0.65
N GLU A 74 4.27 -7.86 1.01
CA GLU A 74 4.15 -6.76 0.06
C GLU A 74 5.49 -6.47 -0.62
N ARG A 75 6.60 -6.47 0.13
CA ARG A 75 7.95 -6.30 -0.42
C ARG A 75 8.33 -7.38 -1.43
N ILE A 76 7.97 -8.65 -1.20
CA ILE A 76 8.16 -9.72 -2.20
C ILE A 76 7.36 -9.43 -3.47
N GLN A 77 6.09 -9.02 -3.34
CA GLN A 77 5.24 -8.72 -4.50
C GLN A 77 5.80 -7.54 -5.30
N GLN A 78 6.22 -6.47 -4.63
CA GLN A 78 6.84 -5.31 -5.27
C GLN A 78 8.14 -5.69 -5.97
N LEU A 79 9.01 -6.49 -5.34
CA LEU A 79 10.25 -6.96 -5.94
C LEU A 79 10.01 -7.76 -7.22
N LEU A 80 9.06 -8.69 -7.20
CA LEU A 80 8.71 -9.53 -8.35
C LEU A 80 7.96 -8.79 -9.46
N ALA A 81 7.39 -7.62 -9.16
CA ALA A 81 6.71 -6.77 -10.12
C ALA A 81 7.65 -5.78 -10.84
N ARG A 82 8.92 -5.67 -10.43
CA ARG A 82 9.88 -4.79 -11.12
C ARG A 82 10.32 -5.39 -12.45
N ASP A 83 10.34 -4.57 -13.51
CA ASP A 83 10.67 -5.01 -14.87
C ASP A 83 12.10 -5.54 -15.01
N ASP A 84 13.06 -4.94 -14.30
CA ASP A 84 14.46 -5.37 -14.27
C ASP A 84 14.61 -6.78 -13.69
N VAL A 85 13.93 -7.06 -12.59
CA VAL A 85 13.90 -8.38 -11.94
C VAL A 85 13.23 -9.41 -12.84
N ILE A 86 12.10 -9.06 -13.48
CA ILE A 86 11.38 -9.96 -14.41
C ILE A 86 12.28 -10.35 -15.58
N ASN A 87 12.96 -9.38 -16.20
CA ASN A 87 13.86 -9.63 -17.34
C ASN A 87 15.01 -10.56 -16.95
N VAL A 88 15.62 -10.30 -15.79
CA VAL A 88 16.75 -11.07 -15.29
C VAL A 88 16.35 -12.49 -14.87
N LEU A 89 15.19 -12.68 -14.25
CA LEU A 89 14.67 -14.01 -13.90
C LEU A 89 14.25 -14.83 -15.12
N ASN A 90 13.68 -14.19 -16.14
CA ASN A 90 13.26 -14.87 -17.37
C ASN A 90 14.45 -15.30 -18.25
N HIS A 91 15.54 -14.52 -18.29
CA HIS A 91 16.73 -14.85 -19.10
C HIS A 91 17.60 -15.96 -18.51
N ASN A 92 17.46 -16.28 -17.22
CA ASN A 92 18.21 -17.36 -16.58
C ASN A 92 17.48 -18.71 -16.59
N GLN A 93 16.29 -18.80 -17.20
CA GLN A 93 15.76 -20.11 -17.55
C GLN A 93 16.62 -20.67 -18.68
N PRO A 94 17.24 -21.85 -18.51
CA PRO A 94 18.00 -22.46 -19.59
C PRO A 94 17.05 -22.61 -20.78
N THR A 95 17.27 -21.79 -21.80
CA THR A 95 16.63 -21.92 -23.09
C THR A 95 16.83 -23.35 -23.51
N LYS A 96 15.75 -24.14 -23.45
CA LYS A 96 15.71 -25.47 -24.04
C LYS A 96 16.31 -25.33 -25.43
N LEU A 97 17.42 -26.05 -25.64
CA LEU A 97 18.12 -26.20 -26.90
C LEU A 97 17.15 -26.03 -28.08
N GLU A 98 17.48 -25.11 -28.98
CA GLU A 98 17.05 -25.24 -30.37
C GLU A 98 17.49 -26.62 -30.85
N ARG A 99 16.54 -27.55 -30.86
CA ARG A 99 16.67 -28.84 -31.53
C ARG A 99 16.52 -28.56 -33.01
N SER A 100 17.63 -28.37 -33.68
CA SER A 100 17.70 -28.42 -35.13
C SER A 100 17.21 -29.80 -35.61
N ARG A 101 16.27 -29.75 -36.55
CA ARG A 101 15.72 -30.81 -37.42
C ARG A 101 16.48 -32.15 -37.49
N SER A 102 15.70 -33.23 -37.38
CA SER A 102 15.64 -34.27 -38.43
C SER A 102 14.33 -35.06 -38.28
N GLU A 103 13.55 -35.10 -39.36
CA GLU A 103 12.47 -36.05 -39.57
C GLU A 103 13.04 -37.47 -39.48
N ASP A 104 12.59 -38.27 -38.52
CA ASP A 104 12.44 -39.71 -38.70
C ASP A 104 11.59 -40.33 -37.58
N GLN A 105 11.01 -41.47 -37.93
CA GLN A 105 9.78 -42.06 -37.42
C GLN A 105 9.93 -42.84 -36.08
N LEU A 106 8.83 -42.89 -35.31
CA LEU A 106 8.36 -43.94 -34.37
C LEU A 106 9.13 -44.16 -33.03
N PRO A 107 8.55 -44.87 -32.02
CA PRO A 107 7.14 -45.11 -31.67
C PRO A 107 6.78 -44.66 -30.22
N SER A 108 5.48 -44.52 -29.96
CA SER A 108 4.87 -44.31 -28.65
C SER A 108 5.20 -45.44 -27.67
N ASN A 109 5.86 -45.12 -26.56
CA ASN A 109 5.92 -45.97 -25.39
C ASN A 109 5.03 -45.38 -24.28
N GLU A 110 3.90 -46.05 -24.11
CA GLU A 110 2.95 -45.94 -23.03
C GLU A 110 3.67 -46.31 -21.72
N PHE A 111 3.95 -45.31 -20.88
CA PHE A 111 4.43 -45.54 -19.52
C PHE A 111 3.22 -45.55 -18.59
N GLU A 112 2.82 -46.77 -18.25
CA GLU A 112 1.87 -47.11 -17.20
C GLU A 112 2.50 -46.71 -15.85
N LEU A 113 2.00 -45.62 -15.26
CA LEU A 113 2.40 -45.16 -13.93
C LEU A 113 1.48 -45.83 -12.91
N GLU A 114 2.02 -46.81 -12.20
CA GLU A 114 1.38 -47.43 -11.03
C GLU A 114 0.99 -46.36 -10.00
N GLU A 115 -0.32 -46.28 -9.72
CA GLU A 115 -0.91 -45.49 -8.64
C GLU A 115 -0.42 -45.97 -7.27
N LEU A 116 0.45 -45.19 -6.64
CA LEU A 116 0.75 -45.29 -5.22
C LEU A 116 -0.50 -44.86 -4.40
N LYS A 117 -1.15 -45.86 -3.78
CA LYS A 117 -2.25 -45.68 -2.83
C LYS A 117 -1.79 -44.92 -1.59
N ILE A 118 -2.13 -43.63 -1.50
CA ILE A 118 -1.98 -42.83 -0.29
C ILE A 118 -3.14 -43.19 0.67
N PRO A 119 -2.85 -43.52 1.95
CA PRO A 119 -3.87 -43.88 2.93
C PRO A 119 -4.75 -42.67 3.30
N LYS A 120 -6.07 -42.92 3.26
CA LYS A 120 -7.14 -42.00 3.65
C LYS A 120 -6.97 -41.59 5.12
N SER A 121 -6.74 -40.30 5.37
CA SER A 121 -6.98 -39.69 6.68
C SER A 121 -7.85 -38.43 6.52
N ASP A 122 -8.95 -38.48 7.26
CA ASP A 122 -9.84 -37.44 7.76
C ASP A 122 -10.29 -36.28 6.86
N GLN A 123 -11.61 -36.29 6.66
CA GLN A 123 -12.42 -35.35 5.90
C GLN A 123 -12.33 -33.93 6.46
N ILE A 124 -11.63 -33.05 5.74
CA ILE A 124 -11.88 -31.61 5.80
C ILE A 124 -12.66 -31.25 4.54
N ASN A 125 -13.90 -30.81 4.75
CA ASN A 125 -14.80 -30.28 3.72
C ASN A 125 -14.20 -29.02 3.08
N LEU A 126 -13.41 -29.19 2.02
CA LEU A 126 -12.99 -28.12 1.11
C LEU A 126 -13.79 -28.26 -0.20
N HIS A 127 -15.04 -27.80 -0.18
CA HIS A 127 -15.81 -27.52 -1.38
C HIS A 127 -15.25 -26.28 -2.08
N PHE A 128 -14.08 -26.37 -2.73
CA PHE A 128 -13.55 -25.23 -3.50
C PHE A 128 -12.96 -25.53 -4.87
N THR A 129 -13.25 -26.68 -5.48
CA THR A 129 -13.04 -26.84 -6.92
C THR A 129 -14.08 -27.78 -7.49
N SER A 130 -15.16 -27.20 -8.03
CA SER A 130 -16.04 -27.94 -8.93
C SER A 130 -15.23 -28.32 -10.18
N PRO A 131 -15.33 -29.57 -10.67
CA PRO A 131 -14.59 -30.01 -11.85
C PRO A 131 -14.96 -29.17 -13.07
N LEU A 132 -13.92 -28.69 -13.76
CA LEU A 132 -13.94 -27.91 -15.00
C LEU A 132 -14.56 -28.71 -16.15
N ALA A 133 -15.88 -28.75 -16.19
CA ALA A 133 -16.63 -29.38 -17.28
C ALA A 133 -17.77 -28.47 -17.74
N ILE A 134 -17.46 -27.21 -18.03
CA ILE A 134 -18.33 -26.37 -18.86
C ILE A 134 -17.41 -25.56 -19.76
N LYS A 135 -17.49 -25.80 -21.08
CA LYS A 135 -17.00 -24.89 -22.11
C LYS A 135 -17.83 -23.61 -22.02
N LYS A 136 -17.58 -22.79 -21.00
CA LYS A 136 -18.08 -21.43 -20.97
C LYS A 136 -17.24 -20.66 -21.97
N ASP A 137 -17.90 -19.94 -22.87
CA ASP A 137 -17.21 -19.02 -23.76
C ASP A 137 -16.34 -18.10 -22.92
N ALA A 138 -15.09 -17.90 -23.35
CA ALA A 138 -14.14 -17.04 -22.64
C ALA A 138 -14.73 -15.63 -22.41
N GLU A 139 -15.60 -15.19 -23.32
CA GLU A 139 -16.33 -13.94 -23.26
C GLU A 139 -17.28 -13.84 -22.05
N ASP A 140 -18.01 -14.91 -21.70
CA ASP A 140 -18.89 -14.93 -20.53
C ASP A 140 -18.08 -14.83 -19.22
N ILE A 141 -16.91 -15.46 -19.17
CA ILE A 141 -16.03 -15.40 -17.99
C ILE A 141 -15.45 -13.99 -17.84
N ILE A 142 -15.03 -13.37 -18.95
CA ILE A 142 -14.52 -12.00 -18.96
C ILE A 142 -15.62 -11.02 -18.51
N ASN A 143 -16.83 -11.15 -19.04
CA ASN A 143 -17.97 -10.32 -18.67
C ASN A 143 -18.37 -10.50 -17.20
N GLN A 144 -18.37 -11.74 -16.70
CA GLN A 144 -18.60 -12.01 -15.28
C GLN A 144 -17.53 -11.36 -14.42
N HIS A 145 -16.26 -11.48 -14.79
CA HIS A 145 -15.16 -10.88 -14.04
C HIS A 145 -15.26 -9.36 -14.02
N LEU A 146 -15.51 -8.72 -15.17
CA LEU A 146 -15.72 -7.28 -15.29
C LEU A 146 -16.85 -6.80 -14.37
N ASN A 147 -18.01 -7.47 -14.39
CA ASN A 147 -19.14 -7.11 -13.54
C ASN A 147 -18.82 -7.27 -12.05
N THR A 148 -18.14 -8.35 -11.66
CA THR A 148 -17.72 -8.54 -10.26
C THR A 148 -16.68 -7.51 -9.82
N SER A 149 -15.75 -7.14 -10.71
CA SER A 149 -14.72 -6.14 -10.47
C SER A 149 -15.35 -4.75 -10.28
N THR A 150 -16.28 -4.36 -11.17
CA THR A 150 -17.01 -3.09 -11.07
C THR A 150 -17.82 -3.02 -9.78
N SER A 151 -18.60 -4.06 -9.45
CA SER A 151 -19.39 -4.09 -8.22
C SER A 151 -18.52 -4.04 -6.95
N THR A 152 -17.36 -4.68 -6.98
CA THR A 152 -16.41 -4.63 -5.85
C THR A 152 -15.80 -3.24 -5.71
N SER A 153 -15.41 -2.62 -6.82
CA SER A 153 -14.90 -1.25 -6.87
C SER A 153 -15.92 -0.24 -6.32
N GLU A 154 -17.18 -0.36 -6.73
CA GLU A 154 -18.28 0.48 -6.21
C GLU A 154 -18.43 0.35 -4.69
N LYS A 155 -18.39 -0.88 -4.14
CA LYS A 155 -18.46 -1.12 -2.68
C LYS A 155 -17.26 -0.56 -1.93
N ILE A 156 -16.08 -0.55 -2.54
CA ILE A 156 -14.87 0.06 -1.95
C ILE A 156 -15.04 1.59 -1.91
N CYS A 157 -15.45 2.20 -3.02
CA CYS A 157 -15.71 3.62 -3.11
C CYS A 157 -16.79 4.07 -2.11
N GLU A 158 -17.88 3.30 -1.96
CA GLU A 158 -18.92 3.57 -0.98
C GLU A 158 -18.40 3.45 0.47
N ASN A 159 -17.56 2.44 0.75
CA ASN A 159 -16.91 2.31 2.05
C ASN A 159 -15.99 3.50 2.35
N LEU A 160 -15.15 3.92 1.42
CA LEU A 160 -14.26 5.08 1.58
C LEU A 160 -15.08 6.36 1.80
N ARG A 161 -16.11 6.59 0.99
CA ARG A 161 -17.04 7.72 1.16
C ARG A 161 -17.77 7.69 2.52
N SER A 162 -18.05 6.50 3.07
CA SER A 162 -18.65 6.37 4.41
C SER A 162 -17.67 6.65 5.56
N GLN A 163 -16.36 6.52 5.30
CA GLN A 163 -15.28 6.78 6.24
C GLN A 163 -14.79 8.23 6.19
N GLU A 164 -14.98 8.93 5.07
CA GLU A 164 -14.55 10.31 4.88
C GLU A 164 -15.61 11.33 5.37
N GLY A 165 -15.13 12.42 5.99
CA GLY A 165 -15.92 13.61 6.31
C GLY A 165 -16.96 13.48 7.44
N LYS A 166 -18.14 14.04 7.19
CA LYS A 166 -19.20 14.36 8.20
C LYS A 166 -19.79 13.13 8.89
N HIS A 167 -19.75 11.94 8.27
CA HIS A 167 -20.32 10.72 8.85
C HIS A 167 -19.45 10.14 9.96
N LEU A 168 -18.12 10.14 9.78
CA LEU A 168 -17.17 9.75 10.80
C LEU A 168 -17.20 10.75 11.97
N GLU A 169 -17.20 12.05 11.66
CA GLU A 169 -17.30 13.11 12.65
C GLU A 169 -18.59 13.03 13.46
N ARG A 170 -19.75 12.79 12.81
CA ARG A 170 -21.04 12.58 13.49
C ARG A 170 -21.01 11.34 14.39
N ARG A 171 -20.43 10.22 13.92
CA ARG A 171 -20.25 9.01 14.75
C ARG A 171 -19.35 9.26 15.95
N LEU A 172 -18.26 10.01 15.79
CA LEU A 172 -17.36 10.37 16.88
C LEU A 172 -18.03 11.32 17.87
N LYS A 173 -18.75 12.34 17.40
CA LYS A 173 -19.56 13.24 18.23
C LYS A 173 -20.65 12.47 18.99
N GLN A 174 -21.34 11.54 18.34
CA GLN A 174 -22.36 10.71 18.98
C GLN A 174 -21.75 9.74 20.01
N ARG A 175 -20.56 9.19 19.75
CA ARG A 175 -19.80 8.42 20.75
C ARG A 175 -19.35 9.28 21.91
N ARG A 176 -18.91 10.53 21.70
CA ARG A 176 -18.58 11.46 22.78
C ARG A 176 -19.82 11.85 23.60
N ALA A 177 -20.96 12.06 22.95
CA ALA A 177 -22.23 12.38 23.60
C ALA A 177 -22.82 11.19 24.39
N ASN A 178 -22.68 9.97 23.86
CA ASN A 178 -23.23 8.76 24.46
C ASN A 178 -22.21 7.97 25.30
N SER A 179 -20.94 8.37 25.33
CA SER A 179 -19.97 7.79 26.25
C SER A 179 -20.39 8.24 27.64
N PRO A 180 -20.84 7.31 28.51
CA PRO A 180 -21.09 7.67 29.88
C PRO A 180 -19.74 8.12 30.42
N GLN A 181 -19.60 9.43 30.67
CA GLN A 181 -18.46 9.94 31.42
C GLN A 181 -18.37 9.06 32.65
N ILE A 182 -17.29 8.27 32.72
CA ILE A 182 -16.87 7.62 33.94
C ILE A 182 -16.66 8.77 34.90
N LEU A 183 -17.70 9.00 35.71
CA LEU A 183 -17.79 9.97 36.78
C LEU A 183 -16.74 9.59 37.83
N HIS A 184 -15.48 9.89 37.54
CA HIS A 184 -14.51 10.16 38.59
C HIS A 184 -14.90 11.49 39.22
N LYS A 185 -15.86 11.41 40.16
CA LYS A 185 -16.13 12.43 41.17
C LYS A 185 -14.88 12.61 42.03
N SER A 186 -13.91 13.36 41.57
CA SER A 186 -12.93 14.01 42.45
C SER A 186 -13.39 15.44 42.67
N ASN A 187 -13.88 15.71 43.87
CA ASN A 187 -14.23 17.03 44.39
C ASN A 187 -12.98 17.93 44.46
N LEU A 188 -12.61 18.55 43.33
CA LEU A 188 -11.58 19.58 43.28
C LEU A 188 -12.17 20.84 42.62
N ALA A 189 -12.26 21.88 43.44
CA ALA A 189 -12.40 23.31 43.15
C ALA A 189 -13.03 23.74 41.79
N PRO A 190 -14.24 24.35 41.78
CA PRO A 190 -14.97 24.76 40.57
C PRO A 190 -14.36 25.87 39.70
N VAL A 191 -13.23 26.48 40.08
CA VAL A 191 -12.77 27.73 39.44
C VAL A 191 -11.66 27.51 38.40
N GLU A 192 -10.81 26.50 38.54
CA GLU A 192 -9.76 26.20 37.54
C GLU A 192 -10.28 25.42 36.32
N ALA A 193 -11.36 24.65 36.48
CA ALA A 193 -11.93 23.85 35.39
C ALA A 193 -12.57 24.73 34.29
N VAL A 194 -13.17 25.87 34.67
CA VAL A 194 -13.83 26.79 33.72
C VAL A 194 -12.81 27.51 32.83
N MET A 195 -11.64 27.87 33.36
CA MET A 195 -10.56 28.47 32.55
C MET A 195 -9.93 27.49 31.56
N LYS A 196 -9.75 26.22 31.94
CA LYS A 196 -9.20 25.19 31.04
C LYS A 196 -10.12 24.92 29.83
N ILE A 197 -11.43 24.90 30.04
CA ILE A 197 -12.42 24.71 28.96
C ILE A 197 -12.32 25.83 27.91
N THR A 198 -12.03 27.08 28.31
CA THR A 198 -11.89 28.19 27.35
C THR A 198 -10.61 28.15 26.52
N ALA A 199 -9.53 27.58 27.04
CA ALA A 199 -8.27 27.44 26.30
C ALA A 199 -8.36 26.34 25.24
N GLU A 200 -8.97 25.20 25.59
CA GLU A 200 -9.20 24.09 24.66
C GLU A 200 -10.13 24.49 23.52
N GLN A 201 -11.21 25.21 23.80
CA GLN A 201 -12.12 25.72 22.77
C GLN A 201 -11.44 26.73 21.82
N LYS A 202 -10.52 27.55 22.33
CA LYS A 202 -9.74 28.47 21.47
C LYS A 202 -8.78 27.70 20.57
N LEU A 203 -8.15 26.64 21.07
CA LEU A 203 -7.27 25.78 20.30
C LEU A 203 -8.01 25.02 19.20
N GLU A 204 -9.19 24.48 19.52
CA GLU A 204 -10.06 23.79 18.55
C GLU A 204 -10.47 24.72 17.41
N ARG A 205 -10.93 25.95 17.72
CA ARG A 205 -11.28 26.95 16.69
C ARG A 205 -10.09 27.34 15.82
N TYR A 206 -8.90 27.46 16.40
CA TYR A 206 -7.68 27.75 15.66
C TYR A 206 -7.32 26.62 14.67
N GLN A 207 -7.46 25.36 15.11
CA GLN A 207 -7.24 24.20 14.25
C GLN A 207 -8.26 24.15 13.10
N ASP A 208 -9.55 24.34 13.40
CA ASP A 208 -10.62 24.38 12.40
C ASP A 208 -10.38 25.47 11.35
N GLU A 209 -9.92 26.66 11.76
CA GLU A 209 -9.62 27.75 10.83
C GLU A 209 -8.42 27.44 9.93
N ILE A 210 -7.37 26.80 10.46
CA ILE A 210 -6.23 26.38 9.65
C ILE A 210 -6.63 25.30 8.66
N GLU A 211 -7.39 24.30 9.11
CA GLU A 211 -7.85 23.20 8.25
C GLU A 211 -8.68 23.73 7.08
N LYS A 212 -9.64 24.63 7.34
CA LYS A 212 -10.45 25.28 6.29
C LYS A 212 -9.59 26.04 5.28
N VAL A 213 -8.55 26.73 5.73
CA VAL A 213 -7.63 27.41 4.81
C VAL A 213 -6.86 26.40 3.98
N MET A 214 -6.36 25.31 4.57
CA MET A 214 -5.65 24.29 3.82
C MET A 214 -6.55 23.63 2.76
N GLU A 215 -7.77 23.23 3.12
CA GLU A 215 -8.74 22.62 2.22
C GLU A 215 -9.07 23.55 1.04
N LYS A 216 -9.38 24.82 1.31
CA LYS A 216 -9.65 25.85 0.29
C LYS A 216 -8.53 25.95 -0.75
N TYR A 217 -7.26 26.07 -0.34
CA TYR A 217 -6.15 26.23 -1.30
C TYR A 217 -5.82 24.91 -2.02
N ILE A 218 -6.10 23.75 -1.43
CA ILE A 218 -5.95 22.46 -2.13
C ILE A 218 -6.99 22.33 -3.24
N GLU A 219 -8.27 22.61 -2.94
CA GLU A 219 -9.35 22.61 -3.94
C GLU A 219 -9.04 23.59 -5.07
N GLU A 220 -8.68 24.82 -4.72
CA GLU A 220 -8.34 25.86 -5.70
C GLU A 220 -7.13 25.48 -6.56
N LYS A 221 -6.10 24.88 -5.97
CA LYS A 221 -4.93 24.36 -6.71
C LYS A 221 -5.36 23.31 -7.72
N ILE A 222 -6.20 22.35 -7.32
CA ILE A 222 -6.69 21.28 -8.20
C ILE A 222 -7.46 21.88 -9.37
N THR A 223 -8.43 22.77 -9.09
CA THR A 223 -9.26 23.40 -10.13
C THR A 223 -8.43 24.23 -11.11
N ARG A 224 -7.49 25.07 -10.63
CA ARG A 224 -6.65 25.88 -11.52
C ARG A 224 -5.72 25.03 -12.38
N ILE A 225 -5.06 24.02 -11.81
CA ILE A 225 -4.18 23.11 -12.56
C ILE A 225 -4.98 22.34 -13.62
N GLN A 226 -6.18 21.85 -13.28
CA GLN A 226 -7.04 21.16 -14.25
C GLN A 226 -7.46 22.11 -15.38
N GLY A 227 -7.82 23.35 -15.07
CA GLY A 227 -8.15 24.37 -16.08
C GLY A 227 -7.00 24.64 -17.05
N ILE A 228 -5.77 24.80 -16.54
CA ILE A 228 -4.57 24.96 -17.36
C ILE A 228 -4.37 23.73 -18.25
N LYS A 229 -4.38 22.52 -17.68
CA LYS A 229 -4.19 21.28 -18.44
C LYS A 229 -5.23 21.10 -19.54
N SER A 230 -6.50 21.39 -19.28
CA SER A 230 -7.56 21.29 -20.29
C SER A 230 -7.32 22.28 -21.43
N LYS A 231 -7.01 23.54 -21.11
CA LYS A 231 -6.73 24.59 -22.10
C LYS A 231 -5.57 24.21 -23.04
N TYR A 232 -4.43 23.78 -22.51
CA TYR A 232 -3.28 23.40 -23.35
C TYR A 232 -3.54 22.12 -24.14
N LYS A 233 -4.23 21.13 -23.55
CA LYS A 233 -4.61 19.92 -24.27
C LYS A 233 -5.54 20.20 -25.44
N GLU A 234 -6.53 21.08 -25.27
CA GLU A 234 -7.42 21.51 -26.36
C GLU A 234 -6.61 22.15 -27.49
N GLN A 235 -5.72 23.10 -27.17
CA GLN A 235 -4.87 23.75 -28.16
C GLN A 235 -3.92 22.77 -28.88
N ILE A 236 -3.30 21.84 -28.14
CA ILE A 236 -2.44 20.80 -28.72
C ILE A 236 -3.24 19.87 -29.65
N ASN A 237 -4.47 19.50 -29.26
CA ASN A 237 -5.34 18.65 -30.07
C ASN A 237 -5.79 19.35 -31.36
N GLU A 238 -6.11 20.64 -31.29
CA GLU A 238 -6.45 21.46 -32.46
C GLU A 238 -5.27 21.53 -33.45
N LEU A 239 -4.04 21.70 -32.96
CA LEU A 239 -2.84 21.69 -33.78
C LEU A 239 -2.57 20.31 -34.40
N ALA A 240 -2.83 19.23 -33.65
CA ALA A 240 -2.60 17.86 -34.12
C ALA A 240 -3.52 17.47 -35.29
N ALA A 241 -4.70 18.09 -35.42
CA ALA A 241 -5.61 17.83 -36.53
C ALA A 241 -5.12 18.39 -37.89
N GLY A 242 -4.14 19.29 -37.89
CA GLY A 242 -3.77 20.11 -39.05
C GLY A 242 -2.77 19.49 -40.03
N MET A 243 -1.72 18.79 -39.56
CA MET A 243 -0.68 18.15 -40.39
C MET A 243 0.40 17.52 -39.48
N ASN A 244 0.89 16.32 -39.82
CA ASN A 244 2.00 15.67 -39.10
C ASN A 244 3.36 16.14 -39.62
N ASN A 245 3.72 17.39 -39.33
CA ASN A 245 5.03 17.96 -39.67
C ASN A 245 5.94 18.06 -38.43
N GLU A 246 7.24 17.87 -38.62
CA GLU A 246 8.29 18.02 -37.59
C GLU A 246 8.20 19.36 -36.85
N THR A 247 7.82 20.43 -37.56
CA THR A 247 7.60 21.75 -36.97
C THR A 247 6.45 21.79 -35.95
N MET A 248 5.40 20.98 -36.14
CA MET A 248 4.26 20.90 -35.22
C MET A 248 4.62 20.11 -33.96
N GLU A 249 5.54 19.15 -34.06
CA GLU A 249 6.06 18.41 -32.91
C GLU A 249 6.90 19.30 -32.00
N LEU A 250 7.77 20.13 -32.59
CA LEU A 250 8.52 21.15 -31.83
C LEU A 250 7.58 22.14 -31.12
N LEU A 251 6.51 22.58 -31.79
CA LEU A 251 5.52 23.47 -31.19
C LEU A 251 4.77 22.78 -30.04
N ARG A 252 4.38 21.50 -30.20
CA ARG A 252 3.74 20.71 -29.14
C ARG A 252 4.64 20.63 -27.90
N ASN A 253 5.92 20.31 -28.08
CA ASN A 253 6.87 20.21 -26.98
C ASN A 253 7.02 21.54 -26.24
N GLN A 254 7.07 22.67 -26.97
CA GLN A 254 7.09 23.99 -26.37
C GLN A 254 5.81 24.27 -25.57
N MET A 255 4.64 23.92 -26.11
CA MET A 255 3.36 24.10 -25.39
C MET A 255 3.27 23.26 -24.12
N GLU A 256 3.80 22.05 -24.12
CA GLU A 256 3.88 21.21 -22.93
C GLU A 256 4.81 21.82 -21.87
N GLN A 257 5.94 22.39 -22.29
CA GLN A 257 6.85 23.11 -21.40
C GLN A 257 6.21 24.38 -20.82
N ASP A 258 5.47 25.13 -21.63
CA ASP A 258 4.76 26.34 -21.21
C ASP A 258 3.63 25.99 -20.22
N MET A 259 2.88 24.91 -20.48
CA MET A 259 1.86 24.37 -19.57
C MET A 259 2.45 24.06 -18.19
N GLU A 260 3.58 23.35 -18.14
CA GLU A 260 4.24 22.99 -16.89
C GLU A 260 4.79 24.22 -16.16
N SER A 261 5.33 25.19 -16.90
CA SER A 261 5.80 26.46 -16.34
C SER A 261 4.66 27.27 -15.72
N GLU A 262 3.50 27.31 -16.38
CA GLU A 262 2.29 27.99 -15.87
C GLU A 262 1.72 27.29 -14.62
N ILE A 263 1.71 25.94 -14.61
CA ILE A 263 1.30 25.15 -13.43
C ILE A 263 2.20 25.46 -12.22
N ASN A 264 3.51 25.53 -12.44
CA ASN A 264 4.48 25.83 -11.37
C ASN A 264 4.29 27.25 -10.83
N LEU A 265 4.11 28.23 -11.72
CA LEU A 265 3.83 29.62 -11.33
C LEU A 265 2.56 29.74 -10.48
N VAL A 266 1.46 29.10 -10.91
CA VAL A 266 0.20 29.13 -10.16
C VAL A 266 0.32 28.41 -8.82
N THR A 267 1.06 27.30 -8.78
CA THR A 267 1.32 26.58 -7.53
C THR A 267 2.07 27.43 -6.52
N GLU A 268 3.12 28.14 -6.96
CA GLU A 268 3.90 29.04 -6.10
C GLU A 268 3.05 30.21 -5.58
N GLN A 269 2.23 30.82 -6.44
CA GLN A 269 1.32 31.90 -6.05
C GLN A 269 0.33 31.46 -4.97
N LEU A 270 -0.34 30.31 -5.16
CA LEU A 270 -1.27 29.77 -4.16
C LEU A 270 -0.57 29.43 -2.84
N ASP A 271 0.68 28.96 -2.88
CA ASP A 271 1.45 28.70 -1.68
C ASP A 271 1.79 29.97 -0.89
N ILE A 272 2.10 31.07 -1.59
CA ILE A 272 2.34 32.38 -0.97
C ILE A 272 1.05 32.90 -0.32
N GLU A 273 -0.07 32.84 -1.01
CA GLU A 273 -1.38 33.27 -0.51
C GLU A 273 -1.82 32.45 0.71
N ARG A 274 -1.70 31.12 0.64
CA ARG A 274 -1.94 30.20 1.75
C ARG A 274 -1.11 30.55 2.98
N LYS A 275 0.21 30.74 2.81
CA LYS A 275 1.12 31.11 3.92
C LYS A 275 0.74 32.45 4.54
N LYS A 276 0.32 33.42 3.72
CA LYS A 276 -0.15 34.73 4.18
C LYS A 276 -1.42 34.61 5.02
N GLU A 277 -2.40 33.84 4.56
CA GLU A 277 -3.68 33.64 5.27
C GLU A 277 -3.49 32.88 6.60
N ILE A 278 -2.67 31.81 6.61
CA ILE A 278 -2.28 31.11 7.86
C ILE A 278 -1.58 32.07 8.83
N SER A 279 -0.73 32.97 8.34
CA SER A 279 -0.05 33.96 9.17
C SER A 279 -1.02 34.98 9.78
N GLN A 280 -2.11 35.32 9.10
CA GLN A 280 -3.17 36.16 9.65
C GLN A 280 -3.96 35.45 10.74
N ILE A 281 -4.31 34.16 10.55
CA ILE A 281 -4.96 33.34 11.59
C ILE A 281 -4.06 33.25 12.83
N LYS A 282 -2.76 32.98 12.65
CA LYS A 282 -1.79 32.97 13.76
C LYS A 282 -1.78 34.27 14.56
N LYS A 283 -1.94 35.43 13.92
CA LYS A 283 -2.01 36.73 14.60
C LYS A 283 -3.32 36.93 15.36
N LYS A 284 -4.44 36.36 14.91
CA LYS A 284 -5.76 36.47 15.57
C LYS A 284 -5.85 35.67 16.87
N PHE A 285 -5.12 34.56 16.96
CA PHE A 285 -5.16 33.63 18.10
C PHE A 285 -3.95 33.74 19.03
N LYS A 286 -3.06 34.71 18.78
CA LYS A 286 -1.95 35.07 19.67
C LYS A 286 -2.44 36.01 20.75
#